data_AF-A0A7K1AXD3-F1
#
_entry.id   AF-A0A7K1AXD3-F1
#
_cell.length_a   1.000
_cell.length_b   1.000
_cell.length_c   1.000
_cell.angle_alpha   90.00
_cell.angle_beta   90.00
_cell.angle_gamma   90.00
#
_symmetry.space_group_name_H-M   'P 1'
#
loop_
_entity.id
_entity.type
_entity.pdbx_description
1 polymer ?
#
loop_
_entity_poly.entity_id
_entity_poly.type
_entity_poly.pdbx_seq_one_letter_code
_entity_poly.pdbx_strand_id
1 'polypeptide(L)'
;MAGGQERILRGRIRSVQATKKITRAMELIAASRIVKAQQRVLAAVPYSEQITEVVRDLAAAGGSTDSPLLGTRDSIKKVCYVAITADRGLCGGYNSGVLRAAEAEIKVDLKADRDYVVVPVGRKADGYLRFRGYNLEKPFNGFSDQPNYSDAKEIGEHVVALYASGEVDKVVLVYTRFISSGSQEVVLR
;
A
#
# COMPACT_ATOMS: atom_id res chain seq x y z
N MET A 1 -16.33 -34.92 -39.62
CA MET A 1 -16.18 -34.42 -38.23
C MET A 1 -16.40 -32.90 -38.15
N ALA A 2 -17.56 -32.39 -38.58
CA ALA A 2 -17.88 -30.94 -38.53
C ALA A 2 -18.59 -30.53 -37.22
N GLY A 3 -19.48 -31.39 -36.68
CA GLY A 3 -20.21 -31.10 -35.43
C GLY A 3 -19.33 -31.05 -34.17
N GLY A 4 -18.15 -31.69 -34.18
CA GLY A 4 -17.19 -31.65 -33.08
C GLY A 4 -16.57 -30.26 -32.91
N GLN A 5 -16.15 -29.62 -34.02
CA GLN A 5 -15.61 -28.27 -34.02
C GLN A 5 -16.67 -27.24 -33.65
N GLU A 6 -17.89 -27.36 -34.18
CA GLU A 6 -18.99 -26.46 -33.82
C GLU A 6 -19.33 -26.53 -32.31
N ARG A 7 -19.38 -27.73 -31.72
CA ARG A 7 -19.63 -27.91 -30.29
C ARG A 7 -18.56 -27.25 -29.43
N ILE A 8 -17.28 -27.38 -29.79
CA ILE A 8 -16.16 -26.74 -29.09
C ILE A 8 -16.28 -25.21 -29.17
N LEU A 9 -16.55 -24.67 -30.35
CA LEU A 9 -16.71 -23.22 -30.55
C LEU A 9 -17.89 -22.66 -29.73
N ARG A 10 -19.05 -23.31 -29.75
CA ARG A 10 -20.20 -22.94 -28.92
C ARG A 10 -19.87 -23.02 -27.42
N GLY A 11 -19.07 -23.99 -27.00
CA GLY A 11 -18.54 -24.09 -25.63
C GLY A 11 -17.69 -22.88 -25.25
N ARG A 12 -16.73 -22.50 -26.11
CA ARG A 12 -15.85 -21.34 -25.90
C ARG A 12 -16.63 -20.03 -25.84
N ILE A 13 -17.61 -19.84 -26.73
CA ILE A 13 -18.49 -18.67 -26.73
C ILE A 13 -19.21 -18.56 -25.38
N ARG A 14 -19.82 -19.65 -24.88
CA ARG A 14 -20.50 -19.64 -23.58
C ARG A 14 -19.56 -19.28 -22.43
N SER A 15 -18.35 -19.83 -22.41
CA SER A 15 -17.34 -19.53 -21.39
C SER A 15 -16.91 -18.05 -21.39
N VAL A 16 -16.63 -17.49 -22.57
CA VAL A 16 -16.25 -16.07 -22.71
C VAL A 16 -17.41 -15.15 -22.34
N GLN A 17 -18.65 -15.49 -22.73
CA GLN A 17 -19.84 -14.72 -22.35
C GLN A 17 -20.09 -14.73 -20.83
N ALA A 18 -19.89 -15.87 -20.17
CA ALA A 18 -19.97 -15.97 -18.71
C ALA A 18 -18.90 -15.09 -18.05
N THR A 19 -17.65 -15.18 -18.50
CA THR A 19 -16.54 -14.36 -17.99
C THR A 19 -16.81 -12.87 -18.18
N LYS A 20 -17.32 -12.46 -19.36
CA LYS A 20 -17.70 -11.07 -19.67
C LYS A 20 -18.76 -10.52 -18.70
N LYS A 21 -19.77 -11.33 -18.34
CA LYS A 21 -20.80 -10.92 -17.37
C LYS A 21 -20.21 -10.74 -15.97
N ILE A 22 -19.34 -11.66 -15.55
CA ILE A 22 -18.67 -11.60 -14.23
C ILE A 22 -17.78 -10.35 -14.14
N THR A 23 -16.93 -10.12 -15.13
CA THR A 23 -16.03 -8.96 -15.13
C THR A 23 -16.80 -7.64 -15.22
N ARG A 24 -17.91 -7.58 -15.97
CA ARG A 24 -18.79 -6.41 -16.00
C ARG A 24 -19.44 -6.13 -14.64
N ALA A 25 -19.87 -7.16 -13.93
CA ALA A 25 -20.39 -7.00 -12.57
C ALA A 25 -19.30 -6.50 -11.61
N MET A 26 -18.09 -7.06 -11.69
CA MET A 26 -16.94 -6.59 -10.89
C MET A 26 -16.59 -5.12 -11.16
N GLU A 27 -16.62 -4.70 -12.43
CA GLU A 27 -16.40 -3.30 -12.84
C GLU A 27 -17.40 -2.37 -12.15
N LEU A 28 -18.69 -2.69 -12.17
CA LEU A 28 -19.74 -1.89 -11.52
C LEU A 28 -19.57 -1.83 -9.99
N ILE A 29 -19.22 -2.96 -9.37
CA ILE A 29 -18.94 -3.03 -7.93
C ILE A 29 -17.73 -2.14 -7.60
N ALA A 30 -16.64 -2.25 -8.35
CA ALA A 30 -15.43 -1.45 -8.15
C ALA A 30 -15.69 0.05 -8.34
N ALA A 31 -16.43 0.43 -9.39
CA ALA A 31 -16.82 1.82 -9.63
C ALA A 31 -17.58 2.42 -8.44
N SER A 32 -18.53 1.68 -7.87
CA SER A 32 -19.26 2.13 -6.68
C SER A 32 -18.37 2.31 -5.45
N ARG A 33 -17.33 1.47 -5.30
CA ARG A 33 -16.39 1.52 -4.17
C ARG A 33 -15.41 2.68 -4.29
N ILE A 34 -14.95 3.01 -5.49
CA ILE A 34 -14.03 4.15 -5.73
C ILE A 34 -14.68 5.45 -5.27
N VAL A 35 -15.94 5.69 -5.62
CA VAL A 35 -16.68 6.90 -5.20
C VAL A 35 -16.74 7.00 -3.67
N LYS A 36 -17.08 5.91 -2.98
CA LYS A 36 -17.10 5.86 -1.51
C LYS A 36 -15.71 6.06 -0.89
N ALA A 37 -14.66 5.53 -1.51
CA ALA A 37 -13.28 5.73 -1.05
C ALA A 37 -12.86 7.19 -1.18
N GLN A 38 -13.16 7.85 -2.30
CA GLN A 38 -12.88 9.28 -2.50
C GLN A 38 -13.61 10.14 -1.46
N GLN A 39 -14.88 9.87 -1.19
CA GLN A 39 -15.64 10.58 -0.16
C GLN A 39 -15.00 10.46 1.23
N ARG A 40 -14.50 9.27 1.59
CA ARG A 40 -13.77 9.06 2.86
C ARG A 40 -12.46 9.84 2.92
N VAL A 41 -11.71 9.90 1.81
CA VAL A 41 -10.48 10.69 1.73
C VAL A 41 -10.78 12.18 1.89
N LEU A 42 -11.77 12.70 1.16
CA LEU A 42 -12.19 14.10 1.25
C LEU A 42 -12.63 14.48 2.66
N ALA A 43 -13.36 13.60 3.35
CA ALA A 43 -13.76 13.82 4.75
C ALA A 43 -12.58 13.79 5.73
N ALA A 44 -11.50 13.06 5.42
CA ALA A 44 -10.31 12.95 6.27
C ALA A 44 -9.29 14.07 6.03
N VAL A 45 -9.32 14.75 4.87
CA VAL A 45 -8.37 15.81 4.52
C VAL A 45 -8.31 16.93 5.56
N PRO A 46 -9.43 17.52 6.02
CA PRO A 46 -9.37 18.62 6.99
C PRO A 46 -8.67 18.23 8.29
N TYR A 47 -8.94 17.01 8.79
CA TYR A 47 -8.25 16.50 9.98
C TYR A 47 -6.74 16.36 9.75
N SER A 48 -6.34 15.78 8.60
CA SER A 48 -4.94 15.60 8.26
C SER A 48 -4.20 16.93 8.08
N GLU A 49 -4.85 17.96 7.52
CA GLU A 49 -4.25 19.28 7.33
C GLU A 49 -4.06 19.99 8.68
N GLN A 50 -5.10 20.02 9.51
CA GLN A 50 -5.08 20.66 10.82
C GLN A 50 -4.05 20.04 11.77
N ILE A 51 -3.98 18.69 11.85
CA ILE A 51 -2.97 18.05 12.71
C ILE A 51 -1.55 18.29 12.19
N THR A 52 -1.36 18.37 10.87
CA THR A 52 -0.05 18.67 10.28
C THR A 52 0.38 20.10 10.57
N GLU A 53 -0.56 21.05 10.52
CA GLU A 53 -0.33 22.45 10.88
C GLU A 53 0.10 22.57 12.35
N VAL A 54 -0.64 21.94 13.28
CA VAL A 54 -0.29 21.92 14.70
C VAL A 54 1.11 21.31 14.95
N VAL A 55 1.44 20.21 14.28
CA VAL A 55 2.78 19.59 14.41
C VAL A 55 3.88 20.50 13.84
N ARG A 56 3.61 21.20 12.74
CA ARG A 56 4.54 22.16 12.14
C ARG A 56 4.79 23.35 13.08
N ASP A 57 3.73 23.90 13.65
CA ASP A 57 3.82 25.03 14.58
C ASP A 57 4.59 24.64 15.84
N LEU A 58 4.35 23.43 16.36
CA LEU A 58 5.11 22.88 17.48
C LEU A 58 6.60 22.74 17.15
N ALA A 59 6.93 22.20 15.98
CA ALA A 59 8.32 22.07 15.53
C ALA A 59 8.99 23.45 15.36
N ALA A 60 8.29 24.44 14.80
CA ALA A 60 8.78 25.80 14.61
C ALA A 60 8.98 26.56 15.93
N ALA A 61 8.13 26.29 16.93
CA ALA A 61 8.21 26.89 18.27
C ALA A 61 9.34 26.30 19.15
N GLY A 62 10.14 25.36 18.61
CA GLY A 62 11.19 24.68 19.37
C GLY A 62 10.68 23.56 20.27
N GLY A 63 9.54 22.95 19.93
CA GLY A 63 9.07 21.71 20.54
C GLY A 63 10.21 20.70 20.58
N SER A 64 10.53 20.21 21.78
CA SER A 64 11.83 19.64 22.13
C SER A 64 12.41 18.72 21.06
N THR A 65 13.64 19.01 20.64
CA THR A 65 14.52 18.12 19.85
C THR A 65 14.71 16.74 20.50
N ASP A 66 14.37 16.61 21.79
CA ASP A 66 14.36 15.36 22.56
C ASP A 66 13.27 14.38 22.11
N SER A 67 12.24 14.83 21.38
CA SER A 67 11.22 13.92 20.82
C SER A 67 11.81 13.15 19.63
N PRO A 68 11.84 11.80 19.65
CA PRO A 68 12.41 11.02 18.55
C PRO A 68 11.80 11.32 17.18
N LEU A 69 10.52 11.73 17.14
CA LEU A 69 9.76 12.01 15.93
C LEU A 69 10.01 13.40 15.33
N LEU A 70 10.52 14.35 16.12
CA LEU A 70 10.85 15.70 15.66
C LEU A 70 12.37 15.90 15.49
N GLY A 71 13.18 15.11 16.19
CA GLY A 71 14.63 15.11 16.06
C GLY A 71 15.11 14.51 14.73
N THR A 72 16.23 15.02 14.23
CA THR A 72 16.96 14.43 13.11
C THR A 72 17.78 13.23 13.59
N ARG A 73 17.85 12.16 12.78
CA ARG A 73 18.78 11.06 13.00
C ARG A 73 20.12 11.38 12.34
N ASP A 74 21.22 11.25 13.09
CA ASP A 74 22.57 11.52 12.57
C ASP A 74 23.01 10.53 11.47
N SER A 75 22.52 9.30 11.55
CA SER A 75 22.81 8.25 10.57
C SER A 75 21.61 7.35 10.38
N ILE A 76 21.35 6.94 9.13
CA ILE A 76 20.32 5.95 8.80
C ILE A 76 21.00 4.60 8.62
N LYS A 77 20.77 3.66 9.52
CA LYS A 77 21.33 2.30 9.48
C LYS A 77 20.30 1.27 9.07
N LYS A 78 19.05 1.40 9.53
CA LYS A 78 17.95 0.48 9.18
C LYS A 78 16.70 1.24 8.71
N VAL A 79 16.13 0.83 7.58
CA VAL A 79 14.96 1.47 6.97
C VAL A 79 13.74 0.54 7.02
N CYS A 80 12.61 1.05 7.54
CA CYS A 80 11.32 0.38 7.50
C CYS A 80 10.55 0.79 6.25
N TYR A 81 10.18 -0.18 5.42
CA TYR A 81 9.30 0.01 4.27
C TYR A 81 7.89 -0.42 4.61
N VAL A 82 6.92 0.48 4.51
CA VAL A 82 5.50 0.13 4.63
C VAL A 82 4.94 -0.04 3.23
N ALA A 83 4.84 -1.28 2.75
CA ALA A 83 4.39 -1.59 1.41
C ALA A 83 2.87 -1.82 1.37
N ILE A 84 2.12 -0.88 0.80
CA ILE A 84 0.65 -0.89 0.81
C ILE A 84 0.10 -1.43 -0.50
N THR A 85 -0.55 -2.59 -0.42
CA THR A 85 -1.16 -3.30 -1.55
C THR A 85 -2.59 -3.72 -1.23
N ALA A 86 -3.30 -4.26 -2.22
CA ALA A 86 -4.63 -4.81 -2.01
C ALA A 86 -4.56 -6.25 -1.46
N ASP A 87 -5.61 -6.68 -0.77
CA ASP A 87 -5.82 -8.08 -0.42
C ASP A 87 -6.21 -8.92 -1.66
N ARG A 88 -6.83 -8.28 -2.65
CA ARG A 88 -7.38 -8.90 -3.85
C ARG A 88 -6.50 -8.66 -5.08
N GLY A 89 -6.68 -9.52 -6.09
CA GLY A 89 -6.07 -9.37 -7.42
C GLY A 89 -6.99 -8.68 -8.43
N LEU A 90 -6.76 -8.94 -9.73
CA LEU A 90 -7.53 -8.39 -10.86
C LEU A 90 -7.52 -6.85 -10.94
N CYS A 91 -6.38 -6.25 -10.58
CA CYS A 91 -6.20 -4.80 -10.45
C CYS A 91 -5.13 -4.24 -11.41
N GLY A 92 -4.83 -4.95 -12.50
CA GLY A 92 -3.75 -4.58 -13.42
C GLY A 92 -2.41 -4.40 -12.69
N GLY A 93 -1.74 -3.27 -12.96
CA GLY A 93 -0.41 -2.96 -12.44
C GLY A 93 -0.34 -2.53 -10.96
N TYR A 94 -1.47 -2.27 -10.30
CA TYR A 94 -1.54 -1.65 -8.96
C TYR A 94 -0.60 -2.31 -7.94
N ASN A 95 -0.80 -3.60 -7.63
CA ASN A 95 0.04 -4.30 -6.66
C ASN A 95 1.49 -4.44 -7.13
N SER A 96 1.69 -4.79 -8.41
CA SER A 96 3.05 -4.99 -8.95
C SER A 96 3.87 -3.71 -8.97
N GLY A 97 3.24 -2.54 -9.12
CA GLY A 97 3.91 -1.25 -9.09
C GLY A 97 4.52 -0.98 -7.72
N VAL A 98 3.71 -1.09 -6.66
CA VAL A 98 4.16 -0.93 -5.27
C VAL A 98 5.28 -1.94 -4.94
N LEU A 99 5.08 -3.21 -5.27
CA LEU A 99 6.05 -4.26 -4.99
C LEU A 99 7.39 -4.01 -5.67
N ARG A 100 7.40 -3.63 -6.96
CA ARG A 100 8.63 -3.31 -7.69
C ARG A 100 9.32 -2.07 -7.14
N ALA A 101 8.57 -1.03 -6.77
CA ALA A 101 9.13 0.19 -6.19
C ALA A 101 9.77 -0.09 -4.82
N ALA A 102 9.10 -0.86 -3.96
CA ALA A 102 9.65 -1.28 -2.67
C ALA A 102 10.92 -2.13 -2.86
N GLU A 103 10.89 -3.14 -3.74
CA GLU A 103 12.09 -3.95 -4.03
C GLU A 103 13.24 -3.09 -4.59
N ALA A 104 12.93 -2.10 -5.42
CA ALA A 104 13.93 -1.22 -6.01
C ALA A 104 14.62 -0.38 -4.93
N GLU A 105 13.87 0.22 -4.00
CA GLU A 105 14.49 1.02 -2.96
C GLU A 105 15.22 0.21 -1.89
N ILE A 106 14.68 -0.95 -1.51
CA ILE A 106 15.41 -1.87 -0.63
C ILE A 106 16.79 -2.21 -1.23
N LYS A 107 16.87 -2.40 -2.56
CA LYS A 107 18.16 -2.65 -3.22
C LYS A 107 19.10 -1.44 -3.20
N VAL A 108 18.57 -0.21 -3.22
CA VAL A 108 19.39 1.01 -3.10
C VAL A 108 19.96 1.12 -1.69
N ASP A 109 19.15 0.85 -0.66
CA ASP A 109 19.60 0.84 0.73
C ASP A 109 20.64 -0.24 1.01
N LEU A 110 20.40 -1.46 0.53
CA LEU A 110 21.35 -2.56 0.67
C LEU A 110 22.71 -2.26 0.01
N LYS A 111 22.72 -1.54 -1.12
CA LYS A 111 23.97 -1.11 -1.78
C LYS A 111 24.71 -0.02 -1.01
N ALA A 112 24.01 0.69 -0.13
CA ALA A 112 24.56 1.71 0.73
C ALA A 112 24.83 1.18 2.15
N ASP A 113 24.94 -0.15 2.30
CA ASP A 113 25.16 -0.86 3.56
C ASP A 113 24.13 -0.52 4.66
N ARG A 114 22.89 -0.21 4.25
CA ARG A 114 21.75 -0.03 5.16
C ARG A 114 20.92 -1.31 5.22
N ASP A 115 20.57 -1.71 6.44
CA ASP A 115 19.63 -2.79 6.70
C ASP A 115 18.19 -2.34 6.44
N TYR A 116 17.26 -3.29 6.35
CA TYR A 116 15.87 -3.00 6.11
C TYR A 116 14.92 -3.96 6.83
N VAL A 117 13.69 -3.50 6.97
CA VAL A 117 12.55 -4.36 7.28
C VAL A 117 11.33 -3.87 6.51
N VAL A 118 10.38 -4.76 6.22
CA VAL A 118 9.15 -4.40 5.52
C VAL A 118 7.95 -4.71 6.40
N VAL A 119 7.06 -3.72 6.57
CA VAL A 119 5.71 -3.92 7.11
C VAL A 119 4.76 -4.09 5.92
N PRO A 120 4.33 -5.33 5.61
CA PRO A 120 3.44 -5.55 4.49
C PRO A 120 2.00 -5.23 4.88
N VAL A 121 1.36 -4.36 4.11
CA VAL A 121 -0.06 -4.04 4.23
C VAL A 121 -0.79 -4.60 3.01
N GLY A 122 -1.72 -5.51 3.26
CA GLY A 122 -2.48 -6.27 2.27
C GLY A 122 -1.83 -7.61 1.91
N ARG A 123 -2.67 -8.63 1.67
CA ARG A 123 -2.23 -10.01 1.37
C ARG A 123 -1.27 -10.11 0.18
N LYS A 124 -1.30 -9.17 -0.77
CA LYS A 124 -0.42 -9.20 -1.94
C LYS A 124 1.02 -8.79 -1.60
N ALA A 125 1.21 -7.83 -0.71
CA ALA A 125 2.53 -7.48 -0.16
C ALA A 125 3.10 -8.64 0.63
N ASP A 126 2.36 -9.12 1.63
CA ASP A 126 2.79 -10.20 2.53
C ASP A 126 3.14 -11.47 1.74
N GLY A 127 2.21 -11.96 0.91
CA GLY A 127 2.43 -13.19 0.14
C GLY A 127 3.61 -13.10 -0.85
N TYR A 128 3.75 -11.97 -1.55
CA TYR A 128 4.83 -11.81 -2.53
C TYR A 128 6.20 -11.67 -1.86
N LEU A 129 6.33 -10.76 -0.90
CA LEU A 129 7.63 -10.45 -0.29
C LEU A 129 8.12 -11.60 0.59
N ARG A 130 7.20 -12.31 1.27
CA ARG A 130 7.53 -13.52 2.04
C ARG A 130 8.05 -14.63 1.14
N PHE A 131 7.37 -14.88 0.01
CA PHE A 131 7.82 -15.86 -0.97
C PHE A 131 9.21 -15.55 -1.53
N ARG A 132 9.53 -14.25 -1.67
CA ARG A 132 10.81 -13.75 -2.17
C ARG A 132 11.93 -13.73 -1.11
N GLY A 133 11.61 -14.05 0.15
CA GLY A 133 12.58 -14.12 1.24
C GLY A 133 13.00 -12.77 1.83
N TYR A 134 12.18 -11.72 1.68
CA TYR A 134 12.44 -10.43 2.32
C TYR A 134 12.19 -10.50 3.83
N ASN A 135 12.90 -9.65 4.58
CA ASN A 135 12.69 -9.50 6.02
C ASN A 135 11.36 -8.75 6.30
N LEU A 136 10.42 -9.42 6.96
CA LEU A 136 9.07 -8.91 7.17
C LEU A 136 8.74 -8.77 8.65
N GLU A 137 8.14 -7.63 8.99
CA GLU A 137 7.40 -7.41 10.23
C GLU A 137 6.02 -8.06 10.22
N LYS A 138 5.26 -7.83 11.29
CA LYS A 138 3.84 -8.18 11.42
C LYS A 138 3.06 -7.73 10.16
N PRO A 139 2.35 -8.65 9.47
CA PRO A 139 1.51 -8.31 8.33
C PRO A 139 0.16 -7.73 8.76
N PHE A 140 -0.37 -6.78 7.99
CA PHE A 140 -1.69 -6.16 8.19
C PHE A 140 -2.58 -6.41 6.98
N ASN A 141 -3.53 -7.33 7.10
CA ASN A 141 -4.26 -7.91 5.97
C ASN A 141 -5.77 -7.99 6.22
N GLY A 142 -6.55 -8.09 5.15
CA GLY A 142 -7.97 -8.48 5.18
C GLY A 142 -8.99 -7.33 5.20
N PHE A 143 -8.54 -6.08 5.23
CA PHE A 143 -9.38 -4.89 5.31
C PHE A 143 -9.23 -3.96 4.09
N SER A 144 -8.39 -4.27 3.09
CA SER A 144 -8.06 -3.32 2.01
C SER A 144 -9.27 -2.88 1.18
N ASP A 145 -10.32 -3.71 1.12
CA ASP A 145 -11.57 -3.41 0.40
C ASP A 145 -12.39 -2.31 1.09
N GLN A 146 -12.33 -2.22 2.43
CA GLN A 146 -13.08 -1.28 3.27
C GLN A 146 -12.25 -0.91 4.51
N PRO A 147 -11.17 -0.13 4.36
CA PRO A 147 -10.30 0.21 5.48
C PRO A 147 -11.00 1.20 6.41
N ASN A 148 -10.77 1.04 7.71
CA ASN A 148 -11.24 1.92 8.77
C ASN A 148 -10.07 2.64 9.44
N TYR A 149 -10.37 3.69 10.22
CA TYR A 149 -9.35 4.42 10.97
C TYR A 149 -8.58 3.52 11.96
N SER A 150 -9.26 2.55 12.58
CA SER A 150 -8.64 1.57 13.48
C SER A 150 -7.50 0.80 12.81
N ASP A 151 -7.67 0.42 11.54
CA ASP A 151 -6.66 -0.34 10.81
C ASP A 151 -5.42 0.53 10.56
N ALA A 152 -5.63 1.79 10.16
CA ALA A 152 -4.56 2.76 9.97
C ALA A 152 -3.84 3.09 11.29
N LYS A 153 -4.60 3.21 12.39
CA LYS A 153 -4.07 3.45 13.72
C LYS A 153 -3.16 2.30 14.17
N GLU A 154 -3.60 1.05 14.00
CA GLU A 154 -2.80 -0.12 14.39
C GLU A 154 -1.47 -0.21 13.61
N ILE A 155 -1.50 0.05 12.30
CA ILE A 155 -0.28 0.13 11.47
C ILE A 155 0.62 1.27 11.97
N GLY A 156 0.03 2.45 12.21
CA GLY A 156 0.74 3.63 12.68
C GLY A 156 1.43 3.40 14.02
N GLU A 157 0.72 2.84 15.00
CA GLU A 157 1.28 2.52 16.33
C GLU A 157 2.46 1.55 16.24
N HIS A 158 2.33 0.51 15.40
CA HIS A 158 3.42 -0.45 15.20
C HIS A 158 4.65 0.20 14.57
N VAL A 159 4.47 0.97 13.49
CA VAL A 159 5.56 1.64 12.77
C VAL A 159 6.22 2.73 13.63
N VAL A 160 5.43 3.49 14.37
CA VAL A 160 5.93 4.50 15.32
C VAL A 160 6.72 3.83 16.45
N ALA A 161 6.28 2.68 16.95
CA ALA A 161 7.03 1.95 17.99
C ALA A 161 8.39 1.47 17.49
N LEU A 162 8.49 0.93 16.26
CA LEU A 162 9.77 0.54 15.65
C LEU A 162 10.71 1.74 15.55
N TYR A 163 10.20 2.89 15.12
CA TYR A 163 11.01 4.09 14.97
C TYR A 163 11.41 4.72 16.32
N ALA A 164 10.46 4.81 17.26
CA ALA A 164 10.68 5.42 18.57
C ALA A 164 11.63 4.60 19.47
N SER A 165 11.60 3.26 19.34
CA SER A 165 12.55 2.37 20.02
C SER A 165 13.96 2.41 19.44
N GLY A 166 14.15 3.04 18.27
CA GLY A 166 15.43 3.06 17.55
C GLY A 166 15.75 1.76 16.81
N GLU A 167 14.77 0.86 16.65
CA GLU A 167 14.95 -0.31 15.79
C GLU A 167 15.10 0.09 14.32
N VAL A 168 14.43 1.16 13.90
CA VAL A 168 14.58 1.74 12.56
C VAL A 168 14.81 3.23 12.62
N ASP A 169 15.64 3.74 11.71
CA ASP A 169 16.04 5.15 11.66
C ASP A 169 15.27 5.95 10.62
N LYS A 170 14.57 5.26 9.71
CA LYS A 170 13.77 5.86 8.65
C LYS A 170 12.58 4.97 8.34
N VAL A 171 11.43 5.60 8.07
CA VAL A 171 10.23 4.93 7.59
C VAL A 171 9.91 5.46 6.20
N VAL A 172 9.62 4.57 5.25
CA VAL A 172 9.21 4.92 3.89
C VAL A 172 7.87 4.24 3.58
N LEU A 173 6.86 5.02 3.25
CA LEU A 173 5.58 4.53 2.75
C LEU A 173 5.68 4.30 1.25
N VAL A 174 5.35 3.09 0.79
CA VAL A 174 5.28 2.74 -0.63
C VAL A 174 3.84 2.41 -0.98
N TYR A 175 3.19 3.28 -1.76
CA TYR A 175 1.77 3.15 -2.06
C TYR A 175 1.44 3.72 -3.44
N THR A 176 0.22 3.45 -3.92
CA THR A 176 -0.29 4.05 -5.15
C THR A 176 -1.12 5.28 -4.86
N ARG A 177 -0.69 6.44 -5.36
CA ARG A 177 -1.45 7.69 -5.36
C ARG A 177 -2.48 7.67 -6.49
N PHE A 178 -3.72 7.94 -6.14
CA PHE A 178 -4.80 8.13 -7.10
C PHE A 178 -4.71 9.54 -7.71
N ILE A 179 -4.60 9.63 -9.03
CA ILE A 179 -4.64 10.90 -9.78
C ILE A 179 -6.00 11.03 -10.48
N SER A 180 -6.37 10.00 -11.25
CA SER A 180 -7.67 9.92 -11.92
C SER A 180 -8.07 8.47 -12.13
N SER A 181 -9.28 8.22 -12.66
CA SER A 181 -9.72 6.86 -13.00
C SER A 181 -8.79 6.15 -14.00
N GLY A 182 -8.09 6.91 -14.84
CA GLY A 182 -7.16 6.40 -15.85
C GLY A 182 -5.68 6.50 -15.46
N SER A 183 -5.35 7.19 -14.36
CA SER A 183 -3.95 7.45 -13.97
C SER A 183 -3.72 7.23 -12.48
N GLN A 184 -2.71 6.41 -12.20
CA GLN A 184 -2.29 6.02 -10.86
C GLN A 184 -0.77 5.97 -10.84
N GLU A 185 -0.16 6.53 -9.81
CA GLU A 185 1.29 6.65 -9.70
C GLU A 185 1.78 6.00 -8.42
N VAL A 186 2.89 5.27 -8.48
CA VAL A 186 3.52 4.72 -7.29
C VAL A 186 4.37 5.81 -6.66
N VAL A 187 4.16 6.05 -5.37
CA VAL A 187 4.84 7.09 -4.61
C VAL A 187 5.58 6.46 -3.45
N LEU A 188 6.78 6.96 -3.21
CA LEU A 188 7.55 6.73 -2.00
C LEU A 188 7.50 8.01 -1.18
N ARG A 189 7.06 7.93 0.07
CA ARG A 189 6.95 9.06 0.98
C ARG A 189 7.65 8.79 2.30
#